data_AF-A0A2U3ES75-F1
#
_entry.id   AF-A0A2U3ES75-F1
#
_cell.length_a   1.000
_cell.length_b   1.000
_cell.length_c   1.000
_cell.angle_alpha   90.00
_cell.angle_beta   90.00
_cell.angle_gamma   90.00
#
_symmetry.space_group_name_H-M   'P 1'
#
loop_
_entity.id
_entity.type
_entity.pdbx_description
1 polymer ?
#
loop_
_entity_poly.entity_id
_entity_poly.type
_entity_poly.pdbx_seq_one_letter_code
_entity_poly.pdbx_strand_id
1 'polypeptide(L)' 'MVNDTGLKFTVNMGRLSASTFAVVEFELKEALNKPFELRLKLASPQPGIDFGDVLDQSCELMVWYNGELQRRVSGIVS' A
#
# COMPACT_ATOMS: atom_id res chain seq x y z
N MET A 1 18.81 12.39 -6.34
CA MET A 1 18.03 11.64 -7.34
C MET A 1 17.98 10.21 -6.84
N VAL A 2 16.85 9.76 -6.29
CA VAL A 2 16.67 8.32 -6.00
C VAL A 2 16.61 7.66 -7.36
N ASN A 3 17.65 6.93 -7.74
CA ASN A 3 17.60 6.13 -8.95
C ASN A 3 16.40 5.20 -8.82
N ASP A 4 15.51 5.25 -9.81
CA ASP A 4 14.27 4.47 -9.77
C ASP A 4 14.51 2.99 -10.09
N THR A 5 15.66 2.47 -9.69
CA THR A 5 16.18 1.16 -10.06
C THR A 5 15.76 0.13 -9.03
N GLY A 6 15.37 -1.05 -9.50
CA GLY A 6 14.99 -2.18 -8.67
C GLY A 6 13.50 -2.25 -8.36
N LEU A 7 13.16 -3.19 -7.48
CA LEU A 7 11.79 -3.48 -7.04
C LEU A 7 11.42 -2.57 -5.88
N LYS A 8 10.27 -1.89 -5.98
CA LYS A 8 9.76 -1.01 -4.92
C LYS A 8 8.28 -1.26 -4.67
N PHE A 9 7.86 -1.02 -3.44
CA PHE A 9 6.49 -1.14 -3.00
C PHE A 9 6.07 0.15 -2.34
N THR A 10 4.94 0.70 -2.76
CA THR A 10 4.37 1.91 -2.15
C THR A 10 2.90 1.67 -1.85
N VAL A 11 2.40 2.41 -0.86
CA VAL A 11 0.99 2.35 -0.46
C VAL A 11 0.40 3.76 -0.43
N ASN A 12 -0.79 3.91 -0.98
CA ASN A 12 -1.63 5.09 -0.77
C ASN A 12 -2.81 4.69 0.12
N MET A 13 -3.19 5.55 1.05
CA MET A 13 -4.27 5.29 2.00
C MET A 13 -5.13 6.53 2.19
N GLY A 14 -6.39 6.45 1.75
CA GLY A 14 -7.38 7.51 1.87
C GLY A 14 -6.83 8.86 1.41
N ARG A 15 -6.81 9.81 2.35
CA ARG A 15 -6.32 11.19 2.14
C ARG A 15 -4.91 11.42 2.70
N LEU A 16 -4.28 10.38 3.26
CA LEU A 16 -2.93 10.47 3.82
C LEU A 16 -1.92 10.63 2.68
N SER A 17 -0.81 11.32 2.98
CA SER A 17 0.28 11.45 2.02
C SER A 17 0.87 10.08 1.67
N ALA A 18 1.28 9.88 0.42
CA ALA A 18 2.01 8.67 0.01
C ALA A 18 3.32 8.45 0.79
N SER A 19 3.85 9.51 1.42
CA SER A 19 5.03 9.44 2.29
C SER A 19 4.71 9.09 3.75
N THR A 20 3.44 8.93 4.11
CA THR A 20 3.02 8.65 5.49
C THR A 20 3.40 7.23 5.91
N PHE A 21 3.32 6.26 4.99
CA PHE A 21 3.62 4.86 5.27
C PHE A 21 4.71 4.30 4.36
N ALA A 22 5.64 3.57 4.95
CA ALA A 22 6.55 2.68 4.24
C ALA A 22 6.04 1.23 4.35
N VAL A 23 6.05 0.51 3.23
CA VAL A 23 5.67 -0.91 3.20
C VAL A 23 6.83 -1.74 3.74
N VAL A 24 6.60 -2.48 4.83
CA VAL A 24 7.58 -3.39 5.44
C VAL A 24 7.39 -4.80 4.91
N GLU A 25 6.13 -5.25 4.85
CA GLU A 25 5.75 -6.59 4.42
C GLU A 25 4.32 -6.54 3.87
N PHE A 26 4.01 -7.39 2.90
CA PHE A 26 2.64 -7.61 2.47
C PHE A 26 2.40 -9.07 2.09
N GLU A 27 1.16 -9.52 2.24
CA GLU A 27 0.68 -10.80 1.76
C GLU A 27 -0.62 -10.57 0.98
N LEU A 28 -0.65 -11.02 -0.27
CA LEU A 28 -1.83 -10.93 -1.15
C LEU A 28 -2.37 -12.33 -1.42
N LYS A 29 -3.61 -12.58 -1.01
CA LYS A 29 -4.34 -13.83 -1.29
C LYS A 29 -5.48 -13.55 -2.26
N GLU A 30 -5.44 -14.23 -3.40
CA GLU A 30 -6.42 -14.06 -4.48
C GLU A 30 -6.85 -15.42 -5.01
N ALA A 31 -8.12 -15.52 -5.40
CA ALA A 31 -8.67 -16.70 -6.04
C ALA A 31 -9.83 -16.31 -6.96
N LEU A 32 -10.07 -17.11 -7.99
CA LEU A 32 -11.22 -16.91 -8.88
C LEU A 32 -12.54 -17.03 -8.08
N ASN A 33 -13.48 -16.12 -8.35
CA ASN A 33 -14.79 -16.05 -7.68
C ASN A 33 -14.72 -15.88 -6.15
N LYS A 34 -13.62 -15.31 -5.63
CA LYS A 34 -13.50 -14.91 -4.23
C LYS A 34 -12.96 -13.48 -4.13
N PRO A 35 -13.42 -12.68 -3.16
CA PRO A 35 -12.74 -11.42 -2.85
C PRO A 35 -11.30 -11.71 -2.43
N PHE A 36 -10.41 -10.79 -2.75
CA PHE A 36 -9.01 -10.89 -2.35
C PHE A 36 -8.85 -10.44 -0.89
N GLU A 37 -7.74 -10.84 -0.28
CA GLU A 37 -7.29 -10.35 1.01
C GLU A 37 -5.87 -9.80 0.87
N LEU A 38 -5.69 -8.52 1.18
CA LEU A 38 -4.39 -7.87 1.19
C LEU A 38 -4.01 -7.50 2.62
N ARG A 39 -3.01 -8.18 3.18
CA ARG A 39 -2.45 -7.86 4.49
C ARG A 39 -1.23 -6.99 4.31
N LEU A 40 -1.19 -5.84 4.98
CA LEU A 40 -0.08 -4.88 4.93
C LEU A 40 0.51 -4.70 6.33
N LYS A 41 1.84 -4.78 6.45
CA LYS A 41 2.59 -4.26 7.59
C LYS A 41 3.28 -2.97 7.16
N LEU A 42 2.91 -1.88 7.80
CA LEU A 42 3.36 -0.54 7.47
C LEU A 42 4.14 0.07 8.63
N ALA A 43 5.14 0.86 8.30
CA ALA A 43 5.86 1.71 9.25
C ALA A 43 5.57 3.17 8.94
N SER A 44 5.40 4.01 9.97
CA SER A 44 5.27 5.46 9.81
C SER A 44 6.20 6.19 10.78
N PRO A 45 6.86 7.28 10.34
CA PRO A 45 7.56 8.18 11.25
C PRO A 45 6.59 9.10 12.02
N GLN A 46 5.33 9.20 11.60
CA GLN A 46 4.33 10.06 12.24
C GLN A 46 3.63 9.27 13.36
N PRO A 47 3.77 9.70 14.63
CA PRO A 47 2.99 9.12 15.71
C PRO A 47 1.54 9.60 15.66
N GLY A 48 0.60 8.79 16.16
CA GLY A 48 -0.78 9.23 16.40
C GLY A 48 -1.62 9.47 15.13
N ILE A 49 -1.41 8.66 14.08
CA ILE A 49 -2.29 8.67 12.91
C ILE A 49 -3.71 8.33 13.36
N ASP A 50 -4.68 9.16 12.96
CA ASP A 50 -6.08 8.94 13.30
C ASP A 50 -6.57 7.65 12.65
N PHE A 51 -7.20 6.80 13.46
CA PHE A 51 -7.79 5.56 12.98
C PHE A 51 -8.91 5.80 11.96
N GLY A 52 -9.64 6.92 12.06
CA GLY A 52 -10.66 7.32 11.09
C GLY A 52 -10.10 7.67 9.71
N ASP A 53 -8.81 8.02 9.63
CA ASP A 53 -8.09 8.26 8.37
C ASP A 53 -7.54 6.97 7.74
N VAL A 54 -7.72 5.82 8.40
CA VAL A 54 -7.20 4.51 7.98
C VAL A 54 -8.35 3.53 7.70
N LEU A 55 -9.24 3.33 8.67
CA LEU A 55 -10.35 2.38 8.53
C LEU A 55 -11.36 2.86 7.49
N ASP A 56 -11.91 1.92 6.72
CA ASP A 56 -12.90 2.15 5.65
C ASP A 56 -12.42 3.11 4.54
N GLN A 57 -11.12 3.45 4.54
CA GLN A 57 -10.52 4.25 3.48
C GLN A 57 -10.10 3.38 2.30
N SER A 58 -10.06 3.99 1.12
CA SER A 58 -9.44 3.38 -0.04
C SER A 58 -7.94 3.14 0.21
N CYS A 59 -7.45 1.98 -0.21
CA CYS A 59 -6.05 1.64 -0.11
C CYS A 59 -5.55 1.08 -1.44
N GLU A 60 -4.36 1.51 -1.85
CA GLU A 60 -3.72 1.05 -3.08
C GLU A 60 -2.30 0.59 -2.79
N LEU A 61 -2.02 -0.70 -3.00
CA LEU A 61 -0.65 -1.21 -3.08
C LEU A 61 -0.16 -1.13 -4.52
N MET A 62 1.00 -0.53 -4.72
CA MET A 62 1.65 -0.42 -6.02
C MET A 62 3.01 -1.11 -6.00
N VAL A 63 3.23 -1.98 -6.97
CA VAL A 63 4.49 -2.69 -7.20
C VAL A 63 5.18 -2.06 -8.41
N TRP A 64 6.40 -1.60 -8.20
CA TRP A 64 7.20 -0.90 -9.21
C TRP A 64 8.46 -1.68 -9.49
N TYR A 65 8.88 -1.71 -10.76
CA TYR A 65 10.17 -2.25 -11.16
C TYR A 65 10.82 -1.29 -12.13
N ASN A 66 12.02 -0.81 -11.80
CA ASN A 66 12.76 0.16 -12.62
C ASN A 66 11.96 1.42 -12.98
N GLY A 67 11.15 1.91 -12.03
CA GLY A 67 10.31 3.11 -12.18
C GLY A 67 9.00 2.90 -12.95
N GLU A 68 8.77 1.69 -13.47
CA GLU A 68 7.52 1.35 -14.15
C GLU A 68 6.56 0.62 -13.21
N LEU A 69 5.29 1.02 -13.20
CA LEU A 69 4.24 0.37 -12.43
C LEU A 69 3.94 -1.01 -13.03
N GLN A 70 4.29 -2.05 -12.30
CA GLN A 70 4.07 -3.44 -12.73
C GLN A 70 2.70 -3.96 -12.30
N ARG A 71 2.24 -3.55 -11.12
CA ARG A 71 0.96 -4.01 -10.58
C ARG A 71 0.37 -2.99 -9.62
N ARG A 72 -0.96 -2.85 -9.66
CA ARG A 72 -1.74 -2.11 -8.67
C ARG A 72 -2.82 -3.03 -8.10
N VAL A 73 -2.99 -3.00 -6.78
CA VAL A 73 -4.09 -3.65 -6.07
C VAL A 73 -4.82 -2.58 -5.29
N SER A 74 -6.07 -2.31 -5.67
CA SER A 74 -6.91 -1.28 -5.04
C SER A 74 -8.05 -1.96 -4.28
N GLY A 75 -8.27 -1.53 -3.04
CA GLY A 75 -9.29 -2.07 -2.15
C GLY A 75 -9.72 -1.08 -1.08
N ILE A 76 -10.46 -1.59 -0.09
CA ILE A 76 -10.88 -0.84 1.11
C ILE A 76 -10.21 -1.49 2.33
N VAL A 77 -9.78 -0.67 3.29
CA VAL A 77 -9.26 -1.16 4.58
C VAL A 77 -10.42 -1.65 5.45
N SER A 78 -10.32 -2.88 5.95
CA SER A 78 -11.32 -3.53 6.81
C SER A 78 -10.73 -3.96 8.14
#